data_AF-A0A3D2PWR8-F1
#
_entry.id   AF-A0A3D2PWR8-F1
#
_cell.length_a   1.000
_cell.length_b   1.000
_cell.length_c   1.000
_cell.angle_alpha   90.00
_cell.angle_beta   90.00
_cell.angle_gamma   90.00
#
_symmetry.space_group_name_H-M   'P 1'
#
loop_
_entity.id
_entity.type
_entity.pdbx_description
1 polymer ?
#
loop_
_entity_poly.entity_id
_entity_poly.type
_entity_poly.pdbx_seq_one_letter_code
_entity_poly.pdbx_strand_id
1 'polypeptide(L)'
;MQGSARDFLKPKLVDSSKTGTNEYRLILEPMERGFGHTLGNALRRTLLSSMVGSAVTEVAIDGVMHEFSTIDGVQEDVLDILLNLKEVSVALNTADTAEVVIDKKGPCEITVADIEANGTDITAFNADKVIATVNAGGHMRLTLKIGTGIGYDTAVARDDEASTIGGMQLDASFSPIKRV
;
A
#
# COMPACT_ATOMS: atom_id res chain seq x y z
N MET A 1 -26.87 -39.73 16.75
CA MET A 1 -25.60 -40.12 16.11
C MET A 1 -24.46 -39.56 16.95
N GLN A 2 -23.84 -40.41 17.77
CA GLN A 2 -22.58 -40.04 18.45
C GLN A 2 -21.47 -40.22 17.43
N GLY A 3 -20.90 -39.10 16.95
CA GLY A 3 -19.72 -39.11 16.09
C GLY A 3 -18.51 -39.68 16.85
N SER A 4 -17.74 -40.52 16.17
CA SER A 4 -16.46 -41.04 16.65
C SER A 4 -15.56 -39.89 17.11
N ALA A 5 -14.75 -40.07 18.16
CA ALA A 5 -13.81 -39.08 18.71
C ALA A 5 -12.72 -38.60 17.73
N ARG A 6 -12.78 -39.02 16.46
CA ARG A 6 -11.87 -38.70 15.37
C ARG A 6 -12.52 -37.88 14.24
N ASP A 7 -13.83 -37.64 14.29
CA ASP A 7 -14.52 -36.82 13.28
C ASP A 7 -14.80 -35.42 13.83
N PHE A 8 -13.85 -34.51 13.62
CA PHE A 8 -14.03 -33.09 13.89
C PHE A 8 -14.79 -32.41 12.75
N LEU A 9 -15.72 -31.51 13.10
CA LEU A 9 -16.33 -30.59 12.16
C LEU A 9 -15.24 -29.69 11.53
N LYS A 10 -15.16 -29.72 10.19
CA LYS A 10 -14.20 -28.91 9.43
C LYS A 10 -14.88 -27.58 9.05
N PRO A 11 -14.37 -26.44 9.55
CA PRO A 11 -14.93 -25.14 9.20
C PRO A 11 -14.77 -24.88 7.70
N LYS A 12 -15.83 -24.37 7.09
CA LYS A 12 -15.84 -23.89 5.70
C LYS A 12 -16.30 -22.44 5.67
N LEU A 13 -15.84 -21.69 4.67
CA LEU A 13 -16.38 -20.36 4.41
C LEU A 13 -17.82 -20.52 3.88
N VAL A 14 -18.80 -20.02 4.62
CA VAL A 14 -20.22 -20.13 4.28
C VAL A 14 -20.76 -18.82 3.71
N ASP A 15 -20.31 -17.68 4.24
CA ASP A 15 -20.66 -16.36 3.72
C ASP A 15 -19.43 -15.46 3.62
N SER A 16 -19.40 -14.67 2.55
CA SER A 16 -18.44 -13.60 2.33
C SER A 16 -19.19 -12.40 1.78
N SER A 17 -19.53 -11.45 2.67
CA SER A 17 -20.35 -10.30 2.32
C SER A 17 -19.57 -8.99 2.47
N LYS A 18 -19.64 -8.15 1.44
CA LYS A 18 -19.06 -6.80 1.46
C LYS A 18 -19.94 -5.91 2.32
N THR A 19 -19.39 -5.34 3.39
CA THR A 19 -20.11 -4.48 4.34
C THR A 19 -19.84 -2.99 4.09
N GLY A 20 -18.68 -2.66 3.49
CA GLY A 20 -18.30 -1.30 3.12
C GLY A 20 -17.32 -1.30 1.94
N THR A 21 -16.80 -0.13 1.53
CA THR A 21 -15.94 -0.02 0.33
C THR A 21 -14.73 -0.95 0.39
N ASN A 22 -14.04 -1.00 1.53
CA ASN A 22 -12.87 -1.84 1.83
C ASN A 22 -13.09 -2.71 3.08
N GLU A 23 -14.33 -3.12 3.34
CA GLU A 23 -14.69 -3.89 4.53
C GLU A 23 -15.51 -5.13 4.15
N TYR A 24 -15.05 -6.29 4.61
CA TYR A 24 -15.64 -7.60 4.33
C TYR A 24 -15.94 -8.33 5.63
N ARG A 25 -17.07 -9.04 5.65
CA ARG A 25 -17.46 -9.96 6.71
C ARG A 25 -17.38 -11.39 6.18
N LEU A 26 -16.67 -12.25 6.91
CA LEU A 26 -16.52 -13.67 6.59
C LEU A 26 -17.17 -14.50 7.71
N ILE A 27 -17.99 -15.49 7.33
CA ILE A 27 -18.63 -16.42 8.28
C ILE A 27 -18.10 -17.82 8.00
N LEU A 28 -17.46 -18.43 9.01
CA LEU A 28 -16.93 -19.79 8.94
C LEU A 28 -17.76 -20.75 9.81
N GLU A 29 -18.33 -21.76 9.18
CA GLU A 29 -19.16 -22.79 9.84
C GLU A 29 -19.02 -24.15 9.12
N PRO A 30 -19.31 -25.28 9.79
CA PRO A 30 -19.56 -25.43 11.22
C PRO A 30 -18.24 -25.48 12.02
N MET A 31 -18.28 -25.05 13.30
CA MET A 31 -17.14 -25.08 14.20
C MET A 31 -17.42 -25.88 15.47
N GLU A 32 -16.40 -26.57 15.95
CA GLU A 32 -16.42 -27.19 17.27
C GLU A 32 -16.41 -26.15 18.38
N ARG A 33 -16.95 -26.53 19.54
CA ARG A 33 -16.93 -25.66 20.72
C ARG A 33 -15.48 -25.34 21.10
N GLY A 34 -15.18 -24.04 21.22
CA GLY A 34 -13.85 -23.54 21.57
C GLY A 34 -12.91 -23.30 20.38
N PHE A 35 -13.19 -23.85 19.19
CA PHE A 35 -12.33 -23.66 18.01
C PHE A 35 -12.45 -22.25 17.43
N GLY A 36 -13.58 -21.57 17.64
CA GLY A 36 -13.81 -20.20 17.16
C GLY A 36 -12.75 -19.20 17.63
N HIS A 37 -12.41 -19.19 18.93
CA HIS A 37 -11.37 -18.29 19.45
C HIS A 37 -9.97 -18.69 18.99
N THR A 38 -9.66 -19.99 18.99
CA THR A 38 -8.35 -20.49 18.57
C THR A 38 -8.07 -20.14 17.11
N LEU A 39 -9.00 -20.46 16.21
CA LEU A 39 -8.85 -20.18 14.78
C LEU A 39 -8.97 -18.68 14.50
N GLY A 40 -9.93 -17.98 15.12
CA GLY A 40 -10.13 -16.55 14.91
C GLY A 40 -8.91 -15.72 15.32
N ASN A 41 -8.29 -16.04 16.47
CA ASN A 41 -7.07 -15.35 16.90
C ASN A 41 -5.87 -15.69 16.02
N ALA A 42 -5.75 -16.95 15.57
CA ALA A 42 -4.70 -17.34 14.62
C ALA A 42 -4.84 -16.60 13.29
N LEU A 43 -6.04 -16.62 12.68
CA LEU A 43 -6.34 -15.91 11.44
C LEU A 43 -6.12 -14.41 11.58
N ARG A 44 -6.60 -13.79 12.67
CA ARG A 44 -6.40 -12.36 12.94
C ARG A 44 -4.92 -12.01 12.95
N ARG A 45 -4.09 -12.80 13.63
CA ARG A 45 -2.63 -12.57 13.68
C ARG A 45 -2.02 -12.70 12.30
N THR A 46 -2.30 -13.78 11.59
CA THR A 46 -1.77 -14.03 10.24
C THR A 46 -2.16 -12.93 9.25
N LEU A 47 -3.42 -12.49 9.26
CA LEU A 47 -3.92 -11.42 8.39
C LEU A 47 -3.26 -10.07 8.70
N LEU A 48 -2.95 -9.78 9.96
CA LEU A 48 -2.31 -8.52 10.35
C LEU A 48 -0.78 -8.53 10.17
N SER A 49 -0.13 -9.70 10.20
CA SER A 49 1.34 -9.79 10.21
C SER A 49 1.97 -10.32 8.95
N SER A 50 1.25 -11.10 8.14
CA SER A 50 1.86 -11.97 7.12
C SER A 50 1.24 -11.85 5.74
N MET A 51 0.41 -10.82 5.54
CA MET A 51 -0.14 -10.51 4.22
C MET A 51 0.91 -9.79 3.39
N VAL A 52 1.12 -10.29 2.18
CA VAL A 52 1.95 -9.64 1.17
C VAL A 52 1.16 -8.47 0.59
N GLY A 53 1.82 -7.33 0.42
CA GLY A 53 1.28 -6.19 -0.31
C GLY A 53 2.39 -5.33 -0.89
N SER A 54 2.00 -4.25 -1.55
CA SER A 54 2.92 -3.33 -2.23
C SER A 54 2.85 -1.94 -1.61
N ALA A 55 3.98 -1.25 -1.53
CA ALA A 55 4.08 0.10 -0.99
C ALA A 55 5.18 0.89 -1.71
N VAL A 56 5.06 2.22 -1.70
CA VAL A 56 6.12 3.12 -2.15
C VAL A 56 7.27 3.08 -1.13
N THR A 57 8.46 2.74 -1.57
CA THR A 57 9.66 2.58 -0.73
C THR A 57 10.61 3.77 -0.82
N GLU A 58 10.72 4.37 -2.01
CA GLU A 58 11.61 5.48 -2.29
C GLU A 58 10.92 6.45 -3.26
N VAL A 59 11.22 7.74 -3.11
CA VAL A 59 10.83 8.77 -4.08
C VAL A 59 12.00 9.70 -4.35
N ALA A 60 12.23 10.00 -5.62
CA ALA A 60 13.10 11.09 -6.05
C ALA A 60 12.26 12.15 -6.75
N ILE A 61 12.44 13.41 -6.38
CA ILE A 61 11.73 14.54 -6.99
C ILE A 61 12.76 15.46 -7.62
N ASP A 62 12.56 15.82 -8.88
CA ASP A 62 13.50 16.66 -9.62
C ASP A 62 13.64 18.04 -8.94
N GLY A 63 14.88 18.43 -8.63
CA GLY A 63 15.19 19.71 -7.98
C GLY A 63 15.06 19.72 -6.46
N VAL A 64 14.68 18.60 -5.84
CA VAL A 64 14.56 18.45 -4.38
C VAL A 64 15.73 17.60 -3.86
N MET A 65 16.46 18.14 -2.89
CA MET A 65 17.60 17.45 -2.27
C MET A 65 17.25 16.79 -0.92
N HIS A 66 16.19 17.26 -0.25
CA HIS A 66 15.81 16.80 1.09
C HIS A 66 14.32 17.04 1.35
N GLU A 67 13.76 16.33 2.34
CA GLU A 67 12.31 16.33 2.64
C GLU A 67 11.73 17.65 3.15
N PHE A 68 12.58 18.56 3.65
CA PHE A 68 12.13 19.84 4.24
C PHE A 68 12.04 21.01 3.25
N SER A 69 12.07 20.72 1.95
CA SER A 69 12.05 21.76 0.91
C SER A 69 10.63 21.97 0.36
N THR A 70 10.47 23.07 -0.37
CA THR A 70 9.26 23.39 -1.13
C THR A 70 9.58 23.40 -2.63
N ILE A 71 8.57 23.16 -3.46
CA ILE A 71 8.71 23.12 -4.92
C ILE A 71 7.95 24.29 -5.51
N ASP A 72 8.64 25.14 -6.28
CA ASP A 72 7.99 26.28 -6.93
C ASP A 72 6.94 25.80 -7.95
N GLY A 73 5.73 26.38 -7.86
CA GLY A 73 4.61 25.97 -8.70
C GLY A 73 3.87 24.69 -8.26
N VAL A 74 4.14 24.15 -7.08
CA VAL A 74 3.36 23.06 -6.44
C VAL A 74 2.69 23.60 -5.17
N GLN A 75 1.47 23.14 -4.86
CA GLN A 75 0.71 23.62 -3.72
C GLN A 75 1.19 23.04 -2.38
N GLU A 76 1.56 21.77 -2.36
CA GLU A 76 1.99 21.02 -1.18
C GLU A 76 3.51 21.11 -0.96
N ASP A 77 3.93 21.05 0.31
CA ASP A 77 5.35 20.93 0.66
C ASP A 77 5.84 19.49 0.43
N VAL A 78 7.16 19.28 0.30
CA VAL A 78 7.70 17.92 0.02
C VAL A 78 7.27 16.92 1.09
N LEU A 79 7.25 17.31 2.37
CA LEU A 79 6.81 16.44 3.47
C LEU A 79 5.34 16.01 3.30
N ASP A 80 4.46 16.91 2.88
CA ASP A 80 3.05 16.59 2.63
C ASP A 80 2.91 15.61 1.45
N ILE A 81 3.72 15.77 0.40
CA ILE A 81 3.79 14.83 -0.72
C ILE A 81 4.25 13.44 -0.22
N LEU A 82 5.31 13.38 0.59
CA LEU A 82 5.77 12.12 1.19
C LEU A 82 4.69 11.45 2.04
N LEU A 83 3.94 12.24 2.82
CA LEU A 83 2.85 11.73 3.63
C LEU A 83 1.69 11.20 2.77
N ASN A 84 1.31 11.92 1.71
CA ASN A 84 0.31 11.47 0.75
C ASN A 84 0.74 10.18 0.03
N LEU A 85 2.03 10.03 -0.29
CA LEU A 85 2.59 8.82 -0.88
C LEU A 85 2.45 7.60 0.05
N LYS A 86 2.48 7.78 1.38
CA LYS A 86 2.21 6.69 2.34
C LYS A 86 0.75 6.20 2.33
N GLU A 87 -0.18 7.01 1.83
CA GLU A 87 -1.59 6.63 1.70
C GLU A 87 -1.94 5.97 0.36
N VAL A 88 -0.98 5.89 -0.56
CA VAL A 88 -1.14 5.25 -1.87
C VAL A 88 -1.39 3.76 -1.70
N SER A 89 -2.44 3.25 -2.34
CA SER A 89 -2.81 1.83 -2.33
C SER A 89 -2.68 1.28 -3.75
N VAL A 90 -1.60 0.54 -3.98
CA VAL A 90 -1.27 -0.10 -5.27
C VAL A 90 -0.92 -1.56 -5.08
N ALA A 91 -1.06 -2.37 -6.12
CA ALA A 91 -0.48 -3.72 -6.18
C ALA A 91 0.39 -3.88 -7.42
N LEU A 92 1.55 -4.51 -7.24
CA LEU A 92 2.34 -5.06 -8.33
C LEU A 92 1.81 -6.46 -8.65
N ASN A 93 1.45 -6.71 -9.91
CA ASN A 93 0.81 -7.97 -10.31
C ASN A 93 1.82 -9.11 -10.54
N THR A 94 2.99 -8.79 -11.10
CA THR A 94 3.98 -9.78 -11.57
C THR A 94 5.38 -9.56 -11.02
N ALA A 95 5.73 -8.31 -10.67
CA ALA A 95 7.07 -7.92 -10.23
C ALA A 95 7.15 -7.69 -8.72
N ASP A 96 8.33 -7.94 -8.14
CA ASP A 96 8.61 -7.63 -6.73
C ASP A 96 8.99 -6.16 -6.52
N THR A 97 9.52 -5.51 -7.55
CA THR A 97 9.83 -4.08 -7.53
C THR A 97 9.47 -3.44 -8.88
N ALA A 98 9.03 -2.19 -8.83
CA ALA A 98 8.75 -1.39 -10.02
C ALA A 98 9.18 0.06 -9.79
N GLU A 99 9.67 0.69 -10.84
CA GLU A 99 9.97 2.13 -10.87
C GLU A 99 8.96 2.83 -11.78
N VAL A 100 8.37 3.92 -11.30
CA VAL A 100 7.36 4.69 -12.02
C VAL A 100 7.79 6.14 -12.06
N VAL A 101 7.88 6.69 -13.26
CA VAL A 101 8.18 8.11 -13.47
C VAL A 101 6.89 8.82 -13.86
N ILE A 102 6.57 9.89 -13.13
CA ILE A 102 5.44 10.78 -13.45
C ILE A 102 6.00 12.15 -13.74
N ASP A 103 5.67 12.71 -14.91
CA ASP A 103 6.06 14.04 -15.35
C ASP A 103 4.79 14.79 -15.77
N LYS A 104 4.45 15.85 -15.03
CA LYS A 104 3.27 16.69 -15.34
C LYS A 104 3.58 18.17 -15.28
N LYS A 105 2.92 18.92 -16.19
CA LYS A 105 2.91 20.39 -16.25
C LYS A 105 1.50 20.90 -15.95
N GLY A 106 1.42 21.87 -15.04
CA GLY A 106 0.14 22.36 -14.52
C GLY A 106 -0.61 23.32 -15.47
N PRO A 107 -1.86 23.67 -15.13
CA PRO A 107 -2.55 23.32 -13.87
C PRO A 107 -3.14 21.89 -13.91
N CYS A 108 -2.73 21.03 -12.98
CA CYS A 108 -3.25 19.66 -12.87
C CYS A 108 -2.96 19.03 -11.50
N GLU A 109 -3.74 18.00 -11.15
CA GLU A 109 -3.48 17.14 -9.99
C GLU A 109 -2.68 15.90 -10.41
N ILE A 110 -1.79 15.46 -9.53
CA ILE A 110 -1.15 14.15 -9.58
C ILE A 110 -1.89 13.25 -8.61
N THR A 111 -2.42 12.14 -9.12
CA THR A 111 -3.27 11.19 -8.39
C THR A 111 -2.66 9.80 -8.42
N VAL A 112 -3.18 8.88 -7.62
CA VAL A 112 -2.75 7.47 -7.67
C VAL A 112 -3.04 6.83 -9.03
N ALA A 113 -4.09 7.27 -9.74
CA ALA A 113 -4.36 6.81 -11.10
C ALA A 113 -3.17 7.04 -12.05
N ASP A 114 -2.39 8.10 -11.82
CA ASP A 114 -1.22 8.40 -12.64
C ASP A 114 -0.07 7.39 -12.43
N ILE A 115 -0.01 6.75 -11.26
CA ILE A 115 0.96 5.68 -11.00
C ILE A 115 0.65 4.45 -11.86
N GLU A 116 -0.63 4.06 -11.93
CA GLU A 116 -1.07 2.95 -12.80
C GLU A 116 -0.90 3.29 -14.28
N ALA A 117 -1.19 4.53 -14.69
CA ALA A 117 -1.06 4.95 -16.09
C ALA A 117 0.40 4.96 -16.61
N ASN A 118 1.37 5.23 -15.74
CA ASN A 118 2.79 5.30 -16.10
C ASN A 118 3.58 4.03 -15.72
N GLY A 119 2.99 3.16 -14.88
CA GLY A 119 3.58 1.91 -14.46
C GLY A 119 3.24 0.75 -15.40
N THR A 120 4.09 -0.29 -15.39
CA THR A 120 3.79 -1.56 -16.06
C THR A 120 3.33 -2.57 -15.01
N ASP A 121 2.20 -3.24 -15.26
CA ASP A 121 1.63 -4.27 -14.38
C ASP A 121 1.33 -3.79 -12.94
N ILE A 122 0.96 -2.51 -12.79
CA ILE A 122 0.54 -1.91 -11.52
C ILE A 122 -0.96 -1.67 -11.54
N THR A 123 -1.64 -1.96 -10.42
CA THR A 123 -3.08 -1.68 -10.25
C THR A 123 -3.29 -0.73 -9.09
N ALA A 124 -4.04 0.36 -9.31
CA ALA A 124 -4.41 1.31 -8.26
C ALA A 124 -5.75 0.94 -7.60
N PHE A 125 -5.81 1.01 -6.27
CA PHE A 125 -7.04 0.75 -5.51
C PHE A 125 -7.72 2.02 -4.98
N ASN A 126 -6.98 3.13 -4.87
CA ASN A 126 -7.50 4.45 -4.47
C ASN A 126 -7.14 5.51 -5.52
N ALA A 127 -7.56 5.27 -6.76
CA ALA A 127 -7.21 6.07 -7.94
C ALA A 127 -7.49 7.58 -7.78
N ASP A 128 -8.48 7.96 -6.96
CA ASP A 128 -8.92 9.33 -6.69
C ASP A 128 -8.07 10.08 -5.66
N LYS A 129 -7.19 9.39 -4.92
CA LYS A 129 -6.32 10.04 -3.93
C LYS A 129 -5.31 10.95 -4.63
N VAL A 130 -5.35 12.23 -4.29
CA VAL A 130 -4.38 13.24 -4.73
C VAL A 130 -3.07 13.08 -3.95
N ILE A 131 -1.98 13.09 -4.69
CA ILE A 131 -0.60 13.08 -4.18
C ILE A 131 -0.09 14.51 -4.06
N ALA A 132 -0.28 15.32 -5.11
CA ALA A 132 0.13 16.72 -5.17
C ALA A 132 -0.65 17.48 -6.26
N THR A 133 -0.67 18.81 -6.15
CA THR A 133 -1.36 19.73 -7.04
C THR A 133 -0.36 20.69 -7.67
N VAL A 134 -0.24 20.66 -8.99
CA VAL A 134 0.67 21.52 -9.76
C VAL A 134 -0.10 22.74 -10.27
N ASN A 135 0.35 23.93 -9.90
CA ASN A 135 -0.25 25.21 -10.28
C ASN A 135 0.02 25.55 -11.76
N ALA A 136 -0.67 26.56 -12.29
CA ALA A 136 -0.48 27.02 -13.66
C ALA A 136 0.97 27.49 -13.91
N GLY A 137 1.64 26.89 -14.90
CA GLY A 137 3.05 27.16 -15.19
C GLY A 137 4.05 26.39 -14.32
N GLY A 138 3.58 25.64 -13.32
CA GLY A 138 4.39 24.70 -12.54
C GLY A 138 4.69 23.42 -13.32
N HIS A 139 5.75 22.73 -12.90
CA HIS A 139 6.16 21.45 -13.45
C HIS A 139 6.69 20.58 -12.31
N MET A 140 6.24 19.33 -12.26
CA MET A 140 6.74 18.38 -11.29
C MET A 140 7.02 17.05 -11.97
N ARG A 141 8.25 16.58 -11.77
CA ARG A 141 8.69 15.25 -12.18
C ARG A 141 9.14 14.48 -10.94
N LEU A 142 8.58 13.30 -10.78
CA LEU A 142 8.81 12.42 -9.65
C LEU A 142 9.07 11.00 -10.14
N THR A 143 9.98 10.32 -9.47
CA THR A 143 10.32 8.92 -9.70
C THR A 143 10.00 8.17 -8.42
N LEU A 144 9.10 7.19 -8.50
CA LEU A 144 8.65 6.37 -7.40
C LEU A 144 9.20 4.96 -7.55
N LYS A 145 9.75 4.42 -6.47
CA LYS A 145 10.06 3.00 -6.36
C LYS A 145 8.99 2.34 -5.52
N ILE A 146 8.36 1.31 -6.07
CA ILE A 146 7.34 0.50 -5.40
C ILE A 146 7.95 -0.87 -5.18
N GLY A 147 7.84 -1.39 -3.96
CA GLY A 147 8.27 -2.73 -3.60
C GLY A 147 7.11 -3.59 -3.10
N THR A 148 7.27 -4.91 -3.18
CA THR A 148 6.46 -5.88 -2.45
C THR A 148 7.13 -6.20 -1.11
N GLY A 149 6.31 -6.50 -0.11
CA GLY A 149 6.81 -6.85 1.21
C GLY A 149 5.72 -7.33 2.14
N ILE A 150 6.07 -7.52 3.41
CA ILE A 150 5.18 -7.98 4.46
C ILE A 150 5.28 -7.03 5.65
N GLY A 151 4.14 -6.65 6.21
CA GLY A 151 4.09 -5.88 7.46
C GLY A 151 4.52 -4.43 7.26
N TYR A 152 5.46 -3.97 8.08
CA TYR A 152 5.95 -2.60 8.10
C TYR A 152 7.46 -2.58 8.16
N ASP A 153 8.07 -1.77 7.30
CA ASP A 153 9.51 -1.63 7.20
C ASP A 153 9.92 -0.16 7.21
N THR A 154 10.76 0.23 8.17
CA THR A 154 11.15 1.63 8.34
C THR A 154 12.26 2.01 7.38
N ALA A 155 12.26 3.26 6.91
CA ALA A 155 13.31 3.78 6.04
C ALA A 155 14.72 3.57 6.63
N VAL A 156 14.89 3.77 7.94
CA VAL A 156 16.18 3.61 8.65
C VAL A 156 16.69 2.16 8.67
N ALA A 157 15.80 1.18 8.56
CA ALA A 157 16.18 -0.24 8.59
C ALA A 157 16.59 -0.78 7.21
N ARG A 158 16.27 -0.03 6.14
CA ARG A 158 16.61 -0.38 4.76
C ARG A 158 18.00 0.13 4.44
N ASP A 159 18.94 -0.81 4.38
CA ASP A 159 20.32 -0.55 3.95
C ASP A 159 20.38 -0.66 2.42
N ASP A 160 19.81 0.31 1.72
CA ASP A 160 19.91 0.41 0.26
C ASP A 160 21.17 1.23 -0.07
N GLU A 161 22.28 0.55 -0.37
CA GLU A 161 23.55 1.15 -0.82
C GLU A 161 23.41 1.97 -2.13
N ALA A 162 22.25 1.88 -2.81
CA ALA A 162 21.97 2.49 -4.10
C ALA A 162 20.88 3.59 -4.03
N SER A 163 20.90 4.43 -3.00
CA SER A 163 20.11 5.67 -3.01
C SER A 163 20.56 6.55 -4.18
N THR A 164 19.62 6.89 -5.05
CA THR A 164 19.87 7.88 -6.10
C THR A 164 20.10 9.24 -5.43
N ILE A 165 20.97 10.10 -5.96
CA ILE A 165 21.17 11.44 -5.38
C ILE A 165 19.82 12.19 -5.42
N GLY A 166 19.31 12.59 -4.25
CA GLY A 166 17.96 13.19 -4.11
C GLY A 166 16.83 12.18 -3.86
N GLY A 167 17.15 10.89 -3.75
CA GLY A 167 16.21 9.83 -3.36
C GLY A 167 15.92 9.87 -1.86
N MET A 168 14.68 10.16 -1.51
CA MET A 168 14.16 10.14 -0.16
C MET A 168 13.51 8.79 0.12
N GLN A 169 13.94 8.14 1.20
CA GLN A 169 13.34 6.88 1.63
C GLN A 169 12.09 7.11 2.46
N LEU A 170 11.05 6.31 2.18
CA LEU A 170 9.83 6.31 2.97
C LEU A 170 9.71 5.02 3.78
N ASP A 171 9.10 5.13 4.96
CA ASP A 171 8.61 3.94 5.65
C ASP A 171 7.52 3.27 4.80
N ALA A 172 7.69 1.96 4.59
CA ALA A 172 6.82 1.18 3.73
C ALA A 172 5.86 0.36 4.60
N SER A 173 4.55 0.64 4.47
CA SER A 173 3.50 -0.19 5.04
C SER A 173 2.96 -1.13 3.97
N PHE A 174 3.50 -2.34 3.93
CA PHE A 174 3.11 -3.36 2.95
C PHE A 174 1.80 -4.07 3.31
N SER A 175 1.35 -4.01 4.57
CA SER A 175 0.15 -4.72 5.00
C SER A 175 -1.12 -4.15 4.34
N PRO A 176 -1.85 -4.93 3.52
CA PRO A 176 -3.13 -4.49 2.96
C PRO A 176 -4.27 -4.49 4.00
N ILE A 177 -4.06 -5.12 5.16
CA ILE A 177 -5.08 -5.27 6.21
C ILE A 177 -4.83 -4.26 7.32
N LYS A 178 -5.73 -3.27 7.44
CA LYS A 178 -5.69 -2.26 8.51
C LYS A 178 -6.38 -2.71 9.80
N ARG A 179 -7.40 -3.58 9.70
CA ARG A 179 -8.22 -4.03 10.84
C ARG A 179 -8.85 -5.40 10.56
N VAL A 180 -8.92 -6.24 11.60
CA VAL A 180 -9.63 -7.54 11.65
C VAL A 180 -10.41 -7.62 12.95
#